data_AF-A0A5N7MTU7-F1
#
_entry.id   AF-A0A5N7MTU7-F1
#
_cell.length_a   1.000
_cell.length_b   1.000
_cell.length_c   1.000
_cell.angle_alpha   90.00
_cell.angle_beta   90.00
_cell.angle_gamma   90.00
#
_symmetry.space_group_name_H-M   'P 1'
#
loop_
_entity.id
_entity.type
_entity.pdbx_description
1 polymer ?
#
loop_
_entity_poly.entity_id
_entity_poly.type
_entity_poly.pdbx_seq_one_letter_code
_entity_poly.pdbx_strand_id
1 'polypeptide(L)'
;MPRFKQLAKGEQPANPEKFILIEVIREPAIGYYYRVTGKGLGPDYQPSSVFPDCTLDKARERARELAKVVHLPVIYLSSGIAQMET
;
A
#
# COMPACT_ATOMS: atom_id res chain seq x y z
N MET A 1 12.90 12.18 1.89
CA MET A 1 12.00 11.10 2.39
C MET A 1 10.86 10.91 1.40
N PRO A 2 10.42 9.66 1.13
CA PRO A 2 9.25 9.40 0.27
C PRO A 2 8.01 10.10 0.78
N ARG A 3 7.24 10.70 -0.13
CA ARG A 3 6.01 11.44 0.20
C ARG A 3 4.80 10.51 0.11
N PHE A 4 3.80 10.74 0.96
CA PHE A 4 2.51 10.06 0.82
C PHE A 4 1.57 10.88 -0.05
N LYS A 5 0.88 10.22 -0.96
CA LYS A 5 -0.19 10.81 -1.78
C LYS A 5 -1.44 9.94 -1.65
N GLN A 6 -2.56 10.54 -1.25
CA GLN A 6 -3.85 9.86 -1.35
C GLN A 6 -4.35 9.94 -2.79
N LEU A 7 -4.70 8.80 -3.36
CA LEU A 7 -5.32 8.75 -4.68
C LEU A 7 -6.78 9.23 -4.60
N ALA A 8 -7.25 9.93 -5.63
CA ALA A 8 -8.66 10.15 -5.87
C ALA A 8 -9.33 8.89 -6.45
N LYS A 9 -10.65 8.82 -6.40
CA LYS A 9 -11.40 7.68 -6.97
C LYS A 9 -11.11 7.54 -8.46
N GLY A 10 -10.59 6.38 -8.87
CA GLY A 10 -10.21 6.09 -10.25
C GLY A 10 -8.84 6.66 -10.67
N GLU A 11 -8.13 7.37 -9.78
CA GLU A 11 -6.78 7.84 -10.03
C GLU A 11 -5.78 6.67 -9.92
N GLN A 12 -4.86 6.60 -10.88
CA GLN A 12 -3.76 5.63 -10.85
C GLN A 12 -2.47 6.27 -10.32
N PRO A 13 -1.55 5.46 -9.77
CA PRO A 13 -0.17 5.89 -9.53
C PRO A 13 0.42 6.56 -10.77
N ALA A 14 1.29 7.57 -10.57
CA ALA A 14 1.91 8.28 -11.68
C ALA A 14 2.76 7.35 -12.57
N ASN A 15 3.27 6.25 -12.01
CA ASN A 15 3.85 5.16 -12.75
C ASN A 15 3.11 3.85 -12.41
N PRO A 16 2.18 3.39 -13.28
CA PRO A 16 1.41 2.17 -13.02
C PRO A 16 2.24 0.88 -13.14
N GLU A 17 3.45 0.93 -13.71
CA GLU A 17 4.35 -0.23 -13.79
C GLU A 17 5.28 -0.34 -12.57
N LYS A 18 5.47 0.75 -11.82
CA LYS A 18 6.34 0.77 -10.64
C LYS A 18 5.81 1.68 -9.54
N PHE A 19 5.20 1.11 -8.51
CA PHE A 19 4.63 1.85 -7.39
C PHE A 19 4.52 1.04 -6.09
N ILE A 20 4.37 1.74 -4.98
CA ILE A 20 3.93 1.19 -3.69
C ILE A 20 2.58 1.81 -3.35
N LEU A 21 1.64 0.97 -2.91
CA LEU A 21 0.28 1.35 -2.53
C LEU A 21 -0.03 0.80 -1.14
N ILE A 22 -0.67 1.63 -0.31
CA ILE A 22 -1.28 1.22 0.94
C ILE A 22 -2.78 1.11 0.69
N GLU A 23 -3.31 -0.11 0.74
CA GLU A 23 -4.72 -0.39 0.62
C GLU A 23 -5.39 -0.40 1.99
N VAL A 24 -6.54 0.27 2.09
CA VAL A 24 -7.44 0.14 3.24
C VAL A 24 -8.42 -0.96 2.94
N ILE A 25 -8.50 -1.96 3.81
CA ILE A 25 -9.39 -3.09 3.67
C ILE A 25 -10.32 -3.09 4.88
N ARG A 26 -11.61 -3.28 4.65
CA ARG A 26 -12.59 -3.45 5.73
C ARG A 26 -13.16 -4.85 5.65
N GLU A 27 -12.97 -5.58 6.72
CA GLU A 27 -13.59 -6.88 6.93
C GLU A 27 -14.66 -6.75 8.02
N PRO A 28 -15.90 -7.18 7.77
CA PRO A 28 -17.00 -6.99 8.72
C PRO A 28 -16.73 -7.56 10.12
N ALA A 29 -15.98 -8.66 10.21
CA ALA A 29 -15.71 -9.36 11.47
C ALA A 29 -14.55 -8.77 12.29
N ILE A 30 -13.55 -8.16 11.63
CA ILE A 30 -12.28 -7.72 12.26
C ILE A 30 -12.14 -6.19 12.27
N GLY A 31 -12.84 -5.49 11.37
CA GLY A 31 -12.78 -4.03 11.23
C GLY A 31 -11.85 -3.60 10.09
N TYR A 32 -11.12 -2.50 10.29
CA TYR A 32 -10.22 -1.95 9.29
C TYR A 32 -8.79 -2.50 9.45
N TYR A 33 -8.20 -2.95 8.35
CA TYR A 33 -6.78 -3.23 8.25
C TYR A 33 -6.15 -2.57 7.02
N TYR A 34 -4.83 -2.45 7.06
CA TYR A 34 -4.06 -1.77 6.03
C TYR A 34 -3.06 -2.75 5.43
N ARG A 35 -3.02 -2.82 4.11
CA ARG A 35 -2.12 -3.70 3.37
C ARG A 35 -1.14 -2.86 2.55
N VAL A 36 0.15 -3.14 2.66
CA VAL A 36 1.15 -2.58 1.75
C VAL A 36 1.30 -3.52 0.57
N THR A 37 1.04 -3.02 -0.63
CA THR A 37 1.20 -3.71 -1.91
C THR A 37 2.05 -2.88 -2.86
N GLY A 38 2.42 -3.45 -4.00
CA GLY A 38 3.16 -2.73 -5.02
C GLY A 38 3.40 -3.56 -6.28
N LYS A 39 3.76 -2.87 -7.36
CA LYS A 39 4.07 -3.45 -8.67
C LYS A 39 5.46 -3.00 -9.11
N GLY A 40 6.17 -3.86 -9.85
CA GLY A 40 7.49 -3.55 -10.42
C GLY A 40 8.60 -3.32 -9.39
N LEU A 41 8.46 -3.86 -8.18
CA LEU A 41 9.42 -3.67 -7.09
C LEU A 41 10.63 -4.61 -7.16
N GLY A 42 10.53 -5.67 -7.97
CA GLY A 42 11.51 -6.75 -8.04
C GLY A 42 11.06 -7.97 -7.21
N PRO A 43 11.54 -9.18 -7.54
CA PRO A 43 11.08 -10.42 -6.93
C PRO A 43 11.33 -10.48 -5.41
N ASP A 44 12.43 -9.89 -4.93
CA ASP A 44 12.81 -9.88 -3.52
C ASP A 44 12.05 -8.84 -2.68
N TYR A 45 11.36 -7.91 -3.34
CA TYR A 45 10.70 -6.75 -2.72
C TYR A 45 9.19 -6.74 -2.96
N GLN A 46 8.66 -7.77 -3.62
CA GLN A 46 7.23 -7.96 -3.78
C GLN A 46 6.63 -8.24 -2.39
N PRO A 47 5.77 -7.35 -1.85
CA PRO A 47 5.19 -7.58 -0.53
C PRO A 47 4.37 -8.87 -0.57
N SER A 48 4.68 -9.83 0.29
CA SER A 48 3.84 -11.02 0.42
C SER A 48 2.43 -10.56 0.80
N SER A 49 1.41 -11.22 0.23
CA SER A 49 0.00 -10.83 0.33
C SER A 49 -0.56 -10.81 1.76
N VAL A 50 0.23 -11.18 2.75
CA VAL A 50 -0.22 -11.52 4.10
C VAL A 50 0.68 -10.80 5.11
N PHE A 51 0.38 -9.53 5.34
CA PHE A 51 0.86 -8.84 6.52
C PHE A 51 -0.33 -8.68 7.47
N PRO A 52 -0.40 -9.48 8.55
CA PRO A 52 -1.55 -9.48 9.46
C PRO A 52 -1.51 -8.33 10.49
N ASP A 53 -0.52 -7.44 10.44
CA ASP A 53 -0.22 -6.53 11.55
C ASP A 53 -0.57 -5.05 11.29
N CYS A 54 -1.84 -4.77 11.59
CA CYS A 54 -2.34 -3.74 12.49
C CYS A 54 -1.84 -2.28 12.34
N THR A 55 -2.79 -1.40 12.01
CA THR A 55 -2.73 0.09 12.01
C THR A 55 -2.05 0.77 10.82
N LEU A 56 -2.53 1.97 10.49
CA LEU A 56 -2.05 2.78 9.38
C LEU A 56 -0.58 3.20 9.56
N ASP A 57 -0.13 3.44 10.79
CA ASP A 57 1.24 3.88 11.06
C ASP A 57 2.28 2.80 10.76
N LYS A 58 2.02 1.53 11.13
CA LYS A 58 2.88 0.41 10.75
C LYS A 58 2.96 0.26 9.22
N ALA A 59 1.83 0.38 8.53
CA ALA A 59 1.79 0.33 7.06
C ALA A 59 2.61 1.47 6.42
N ARG A 60 2.53 2.68 6.99
CA ARG A 60 3.32 3.84 6.55
C ARG A 60 4.81 3.66 6.77
N GLU A 61 5.21 3.15 7.94
CA GLU A 61 6.61 2.88 8.24
C GLU A 61 7.21 1.90 7.24
N ARG A 62 6.56 0.75 7.06
CA ARG A 62 7.02 -0.28 6.13
C ARG A 62 7.06 0.20 4.68
N ALA A 63 6.03 0.93 4.24
CA ALA A 63 6.02 1.49 2.89
C ALA A 63 7.15 2.51 2.67
N ARG A 64 7.54 3.27 3.71
CA ARG A 64 8.70 4.18 3.65
C ARG A 64 10.01 3.43 3.54
N GLU A 65 10.20 2.36 4.30
CA GLU A 65 11.40 1.52 4.20
C GLU A 65 11.53 0.92 2.82
N LEU A 66 10.45 0.31 2.31
CA LEU A 66 10.40 -0.27 0.98
C LEU A 66 10.68 0.79 -0.10
N ALA A 67 10.03 1.96 -0.03
CA ALA A 67 10.21 3.03 -0.98
C ALA A 67 11.66 3.57 -1.02
N LYS A 68 12.36 3.58 0.12
CA LYS A 68 13.79 3.93 0.15
C LYS A 68 14.62 2.89 -0.61
N VAL A 69 14.37 1.61 -0.39
CA VAL A 69 15.11 0.50 -1.01
C VAL A 69 14.89 0.45 -2.52
N VAL A 70 13.64 0.59 -2.98
CA VAL A 70 13.30 0.53 -4.42
C VAL A 70 13.39 1.89 -5.14
N HIS A 71 13.89 2.91 -4.43
CA HIS A 71 14.06 4.30 -4.88
C HIS A 71 12.77 4.94 -5.44
N LEU A 72 11.65 4.75 -4.76
CA LEU A 72 10.38 5.38 -5.11
C LEU A 72 10.15 6.69 -4.32
N PRO A 73 9.90 7.81 -4.99
CA PRO A 73 9.73 9.11 -4.33
C PRO A 73 8.35 9.29 -3.70
N VAL A 74 7.35 8.53 -4.15
CA VAL A 74 5.95 8.65 -3.74
C VAL A 74 5.39 7.28 -3.37
N ILE A 75 4.66 7.26 -2.25
CA ILE A 75 3.86 6.13 -1.78
C ILE A 75 2.40 6.55 -1.89
N TYR A 76 1.59 5.69 -2.47
CA TYR A 76 0.17 5.96 -2.69
C TYR A 76 -0.68 5.37 -1.56
N LEU A 77 -1.76 6.03 -1.20
CA LEU A 77 -2.83 5.48 -0.36
C LEU A 77 -4.07 5.29 -1.24
N SER A 78 -4.74 4.15 -1.10
CA SER A 78 -5.95 3.85 -1.86
C SER A 78 -7.05 4.88 -1.57
N SER A 79 -7.81 5.22 -2.60
CA SER A 79 -8.95 6.14 -2.51
C SER A 79 -10.19 5.49 -1.88
N GLY A 80 -10.18 4.17 -1.76
CA GLY A 80 -11.32 3.35 -1.37
C GLY A 80 -10.95 2.31 -0.34
N ILE A 81 -12.00 1.79 0.30
CA ILE A 81 -11.94 0.66 1.21
C ILE A 81 -12.24 -0.58 0.37
N ALA A 82 -11.26 -1.46 0.18
CA ALA A 82 -11.52 -2.76 -0.39
C ALA A 82 -12.37 -3.56 0.62
N GLN A 83 -13.48 -4.13 0.15
CA GLN A 83 -14.24 -5.08 0.95
C GLN A 83 -13.76 -6.48 0.54
N MET A 84 -13.36 -7.30 1.52
CA MET A 84 -13.28 -8.74 1.25
C MET A 84 -14.70 -9.29 1.35
N GLU A 85 -15.26 -9.67 0.21
CA GLU A 85 -16.46 -10.52 0.19
C GLU A 85 -16.00 -11.94 0.54
N THR A 86 -16.50 -12.46 1.67
CA THR A 86 -16.21 -13.81 2.17
C THR A 86 -16.81 -14.89 1.29
#